data_AF-A0A2V6VJU1-F1
#
_entry.id   AF-A0A2V6VJU1-F1
#
_cell.length_a   1.000
_cell.length_b   1.000
_cell.length_c   1.000
_cell.angle_alpha   90.00
_cell.angle_beta   90.00
_cell.angle_gamma   90.00
#
_symmetry.space_group_name_H-M   'P 1'
#
loop_
_entity.id
_entity.type
_entity.pdbx_description
1 polymer ?
#
loop_
_entity_poly.entity_id
_entity_poly.type
_entity_poly.pdbx_seq_one_letter_code
_entity_poly.pdbx_strand_id
1 'polypeptide(L)'
;MRSANFITFTATVSPVPPAVGTPTGTVSFFDGTTLIATVPMSSGQATLITRRLQTVGSHSITAVYNGSAGFLGSTSPAVIVTVTP
;
A
#
# COMPACT_ATOMS: atom_id res chain seq x y z
N MET A 1 -22.57 19.47 -5.76
CA MET A 1 -21.65 18.65 -4.94
C MET A 1 -20.67 18.00 -5.90
N ARG A 2 -19.35 18.25 -5.79
CA ARG A 2 -18.36 17.56 -6.63
C ARG A 2 -18.26 16.11 -6.14
N SER A 3 -18.59 15.13 -6.98
CA SER A 3 -18.31 13.73 -6.68
C SER A 3 -16.84 13.58 -6.37
N ALA A 4 -16.51 13.07 -5.19
CA ALA A 4 -15.14 12.84 -4.81
C ALA A 4 -14.65 11.51 -5.37
N ASN A 5 -13.65 11.54 -6.25
CA ASN A 5 -13.01 10.32 -6.71
C ASN A 5 -12.05 9.81 -5.63
N PHE A 6 -12.32 8.61 -5.10
CA PHE A 6 -11.45 7.93 -4.15
C PHE A 6 -10.83 6.72 -4.85
N ILE A 7 -9.55 6.48 -4.57
CA ILE A 7 -8.85 5.27 -5.00
C ILE A 7 -8.58 4.42 -3.77
N THR A 8 -8.87 3.13 -3.88
CA THR A 8 -8.60 2.14 -2.85
C THR A 8 -7.42 1.29 -3.27
N PHE A 9 -6.40 1.23 -2.41
CA PHE A 9 -5.28 0.30 -2.54
C PHE A 9 -5.35 -0.73 -1.42
N THR A 10 -5.17 -2.00 -1.77
CA THR A 10 -5.07 -3.10 -0.81
C THR A 10 -3.71 -3.75 -0.97
N ALA A 11 -2.95 -3.82 0.12
CA ALA A 11 -1.73 -4.60 0.20
C ALA A 11 -2.02 -5.87 1.00
N THR A 12 -1.64 -7.02 0.46
CA THR A 12 -1.70 -8.32 1.13
C THR A 12 -0.28 -8.79 1.39
N VAL A 13 0.00 -9.18 2.63
CA VAL A 13 1.29 -9.72 3.04
C VAL A 13 1.07 -11.16 3.45
N SER A 14 1.76 -12.07 2.78
CA SER A 14 1.73 -13.49 3.09
C SER A 14 3.04 -13.91 3.77
N PRO A 15 2.97 -14.84 4.74
CA PRO A 15 4.16 -15.41 5.34
C PRO A 15 4.96 -16.19 4.29
N VAL A 16 6.29 -16.13 4.36
CA VAL A 16 7.20 -16.93 3.53
C VAL A 16 7.85 -17.98 4.43
N PRO A 17 7.83 -19.28 4.07
CA PRO A 17 8.49 -20.32 4.86
C PRO A 17 9.97 -19.98 5.16
N PRO A 18 10.47 -20.28 6.37
CA PRO A 18 9.85 -21.09 7.41
C PRO A 18 8.90 -20.32 8.34
N ALA A 19 8.64 -19.03 8.10
CA ALA A 19 7.72 -18.26 8.93
C ALA A 19 6.30 -18.82 8.84
N VAL A 20 5.61 -18.86 9.98
CA VAL A 20 4.24 -19.36 10.12
C VAL A 20 3.37 -18.33 10.84
N GLY A 21 2.06 -18.38 10.58
CA GLY A 21 1.09 -17.43 11.14
C GLY A 21 0.83 -16.24 10.22
N THR A 22 0.06 -15.27 10.72
CA THR A 22 -0.37 -14.10 9.96
C THR A 22 0.55 -12.91 10.23
N PRO A 23 1.18 -12.31 9.19
CA PRO A 23 1.95 -11.10 9.35
C PRO A 23 1.12 -9.96 9.95
N THR A 24 1.71 -9.27 10.93
CA THR A 24 1.15 -8.08 11.59
C THR A 24 2.06 -6.87 11.33
N GLY A 25 1.67 -5.68 11.78
CA GLY A 25 2.48 -4.47 11.65
C GLY A 25 1.81 -3.43 10.75
N THR A 26 2.59 -2.78 9.91
CA THR A 26 2.11 -1.69 9.05
C THR A 26 2.61 -1.82 7.62
N VAL A 27 1.85 -1.23 6.70
CA VAL A 27 2.26 -1.03 5.30
C VAL A 27 2.29 0.45 4.98
N SER A 28 3.39 0.92 4.40
CA SER A 28 3.54 2.28 3.89
C SER A 28 3.30 2.29 2.38
N PHE A 29 2.35 3.09 1.93
CA PHE A 29 2.03 3.26 0.52
C PHE A 29 2.72 4.51 -0.03
N PHE A 30 3.38 4.38 -1.18
CA PHE A 30 4.13 5.45 -1.82
C PHE A 30 3.64 5.69 -3.25
N ASP A 31 3.80 6.94 -3.69
CA ASP A 31 3.78 7.33 -5.10
C ASP A 31 5.20 7.80 -5.47
N GLY A 32 5.92 6.96 -6.23
CA GLY A 32 7.36 7.11 -6.38
C GLY A 32 8.06 7.08 -5.01
N THR A 33 8.75 8.16 -4.65
CA THR A 33 9.40 8.30 -3.33
C THR A 33 8.53 9.01 -2.28
N THR A 34 7.32 9.45 -2.66
CA THR A 34 6.45 10.25 -1.79
C THR A 34 5.56 9.33 -0.96
N LEU A 35 5.66 9.43 0.37
CA LEU A 35 4.77 8.71 1.26
C LEU A 35 3.33 9.25 1.14
N ILE A 36 2.40 8.38 0.76
CA ILE A 36 0.97 8.70 0.76
C ILE A 36 0.44 8.57 2.19
N ALA A 37 0.62 7.38 2.78
CA ALA A 37 0.19 7.04 4.14
C ALA A 37 0.85 5.74 4.63
N THR A 38 0.92 5.59 5.96
CA THR A 38 1.23 4.33 6.62
C THR A 38 -0.04 3.80 7.29
N VAL A 39 -0.39 2.54 6.99
CA VAL A 39 -1.66 1.92 7.37
C VAL A 39 -1.38 0.69 8.22
N PRO A 40 -2.03 0.53 9.40
CA PRO A 40 -1.93 -0.68 10.20
C PRO A 40 -2.58 -1.87 9.48
N MET A 41 -1.99 -3.04 9.66
CA MET A 41 -2.51 -4.27 9.08
C MET A 41 -3.56 -4.92 9.96
N SER A 42 -4.56 -5.53 9.32
CA SER A 42 -5.52 -6.44 9.95
C SER A 42 -5.60 -7.71 9.09
N SER A 43 -5.46 -8.87 9.73
CA SER A 43 -5.52 -10.18 9.05
C SER A 43 -4.63 -10.30 7.81
N GLY A 44 -3.38 -9.82 7.90
CA GLY A 44 -2.40 -9.88 6.81
C GLY A 44 -2.61 -8.85 5.70
N GLN A 45 -3.52 -7.88 5.89
CA GLN A 45 -3.84 -6.88 4.87
C GLN A 45 -3.81 -5.46 5.41
N ALA A 46 -3.44 -4.51 4.57
CA ALA A 46 -3.59 -3.07 4.81
C ALA A 46 -4.39 -2.44 3.66
N THR A 47 -5.42 -1.67 4.00
CA THR A 47 -6.30 -1.02 3.02
C THR A 47 -6.21 0.50 3.16
N LEU A 48 -5.77 1.17 2.10
CA LEU A 48 -5.70 2.62 2.01
C LEU A 48 -6.81 3.14 1.08
N ILE A 49 -7.62 4.08 1.57
CA ILE A 49 -8.54 4.86 0.75
C ILE A 49 -7.98 6.28 0.68
N THR A 50 -7.67 6.77 -0.52
CA THR A 50 -6.97 8.05 -0.70
C THR A 50 -7.52 8.87 -1.86
N ARG A 51 -7.31 10.18 -1.77
CA ARG A 51 -7.53 11.15 -2.86
C ARG A 51 -6.24 11.86 -3.27
N ARG A 52 -5.08 11.38 -2.80
CA ARG A 52 -3.79 12.07 -2.95
C ARG A 52 -3.18 11.98 -4.35
N LEU A 53 -3.74 11.17 -5.25
CA LEU A 53 -3.39 11.20 -6.68
C LEU A 53 -4.10 12.38 -7.36
N GLN A 54 -3.64 13.60 -7.06
CA GLN A 54 -4.30 14.85 -7.46
C GLN A 54 -3.79 15.42 -8.78
N THR A 55 -2.67 14.91 -9.29
CA THR A 55 -2.08 15.36 -10.55
C THR A 55 -2.52 14.46 -11.69
N VAL A 56 -2.87 15.05 -12.83
CA VAL A 56 -3.04 14.29 -14.08
C VAL A 56 -1.68 13.70 -14.47
N GLY A 57 -1.65 12.44 -14.86
CA GLY A 57 -0.42 11.75 -15.23
C GLY A 57 -0.34 10.32 -14.67
N SER A 58 0.86 9.74 -14.80
CA SER A 58 1.16 8.39 -14.33
C SER A 58 1.73 8.41 -12.92
N HIS A 59 1.12 7.65 -12.02
CA HIS A 59 1.54 7.45 -10.64
C HIS A 59 2.09 6.04 -10.45
N SER A 60 3.27 5.91 -9.86
CA SER A 60 3.93 4.62 -9.64
C SER A 60 3.74 4.21 -8.18
N ILE A 61 2.73 3.38 -7.92
CA ILE A 61 2.31 3.06 -6.56
C ILE A 61 3.00 1.80 -6.06
N THR A 62 3.67 1.89 -4.92
CA THR A 62 4.28 0.75 -4.23
C THR A 62 3.79 0.64 -2.79
N ALA A 63 3.67 -0.58 -2.29
CA ALA A 63 3.39 -0.88 -0.90
C ALA A 63 4.65 -1.46 -0.24
N VAL A 64 5.06 -0.91 0.90
CA VAL A 64 6.20 -1.36 1.70
C VAL A 64 5.68 -1.91 3.01
N TYR A 65 5.83 -3.22 3.22
CA TYR A 65 5.62 -3.83 4.52
C TYR A 65 6.82 -3.52 5.41
N ASN A 66 6.58 -2.88 6.56
CA ASN A 66 7.65 -2.41 7.45
C ASN A 66 8.25 -3.51 8.35
N GLY A 67 7.81 -4.75 8.19
CA GLY A 67 8.23 -5.87 9.03
C GLY A 67 7.50 -5.91 10.38
N SER A 68 7.64 -7.05 11.06
CA SER A 68 7.24 -7.23 12.46
C SER A 68 8.00 -8.41 13.09
N ALA A 69 7.70 -8.75 14.34
CA ALA A 69 8.34 -9.89 15.01
C ALA A 69 8.13 -11.18 14.19
N GLY A 70 9.22 -11.78 13.71
CA GLY A 70 9.19 -13.00 12.91
C GLY A 70 8.92 -12.81 11.42
N PHE A 71 8.72 -11.57 10.94
CA PHE A 71 8.45 -11.26 9.53
C PHE A 71 9.32 -10.10 9.05
N LEU A 72 10.15 -10.34 8.04
CA LEU A 72 10.99 -9.31 7.43
C LEU A 72 10.16 -8.33 6.60
N GLY A 73 10.64 -7.10 6.48
CA GLY A 73 10.06 -6.11 5.57
C GLY A 73 10.15 -6.55 4.11
N SER A 74 9.24 -6.05 3.29
CA SER A 74 9.20 -6.33 1.85
C SER A 74 8.58 -5.17 1.08
N THR A 75 8.81 -5.12 -0.24
CA THR A 75 8.25 -4.10 -1.13
C THR A 75 7.55 -4.77 -2.29
N SER A 76 6.33 -4.31 -2.60
CA SER A 76 5.58 -4.80 -3.75
C SER A 76 6.22 -4.34 -5.06
N PRO A 77 5.96 -5.04 -6.18
CA PRO A 77 6.08 -4.44 -7.50
C PRO A 77 5.26 -3.15 -7.59
N ALA A 78 5.68 -2.25 -8.48
CA ALA A 78 4.95 -1.02 -8.75
C ALA A 78 3.67 -1.30 -9.54
N VAL A 79 2.58 -0.66 -9.14
CA VAL A 79 1.32 -0.58 -9.88
C VAL A 79 1.22 0.81 -10.47
N ILE A 80 1.07 0.89 -11.80
CA ILE A 80 0.90 2.17 -12.49
C ILE A 80 -0.58 2.56 -12.48
N VAL A 81 -0.88 3.72 -11.90
CA VAL A 81 -2.21 4.35 -11.94
C VAL A 81 -2.15 5.58 -12.80
N THR A 82 -2.95 5.62 -13.87
CA THR A 82 -3.04 6.79 -14.73
C THR A 82 -4.27 7.62 -14.35
N VAL A 83 -4.05 8.89 -14.03
CA VAL A 83 -5.11 9.87 -13.80
C VAL A 83 -5.27 10.69 -15.07
N THR A 84 -6.45 10.66 -15.68
CA THR A 84 -6.80 11.46 -16.87
C THR A 84 -7.72 12.61 -16.48
N PRO A 85 -7.79 13.69 -17.29
CA PRO A 85 -8.72 14.81 -17.08
C PRO A 85 -10.19 14.42 -17.03
#